data_AF-A0A3B9IJS2-F1
#
_entry.id   AF-A0A3B9IJS2-F1
#
_cell.length_a   1.000
_cell.length_b   1.000
_cell.length_c   1.000
_cell.angle_alpha   90.00
_cell.angle_beta   90.00
_cell.angle_gamma   90.00
#
_symmetry.space_group_name_H-M   'P 1'
#
loop_
_entity.id
_entity.type
_entity.pdbx_description
1 polymer ?
#
loop_
_entity_poly.entity_id
_entity_poly.type
_entity_poly.pdbx_seq_one_letter_code
_entity_poly.pdbx_strand_id
1 'polypeptide(L)'
;HNKGIMNGIDPVVVATGNDWRAIEAGAHAFAVKGGRYTSLTTWERDREGNLVGTLEMPMALGLVGGATKTHPLAQAALRILKVETAQELAEVTVAVGLAQNMAALRALATEGIQRGHMALHARNIAILAGAEGAEIEAVAKQLAAAHDVRVDRARECLDELRRG
;
A
#
# COMPACT_ATOMS: atom_id res chain seq x y z
N HIS A 1 2.42 7.61 -1.28
CA HIS A 1 3.66 7.33 -0.56
C HIS A 1 3.41 7.26 0.95
N ASN A 2 3.28 8.38 1.67
CA ASN A 2 3.16 8.40 3.14
C ASN A 2 1.91 7.68 3.68
N LYS A 3 0.76 7.78 3.01
CA LYS A 3 -0.43 6.96 3.32
C LYS A 3 -0.11 5.45 3.39
N GLY A 4 0.76 4.97 2.51
CA GLY A 4 1.19 3.57 2.50
C GLY A 4 2.03 3.20 3.73
N ILE A 5 2.81 4.13 4.27
CA ILE A 5 3.51 3.97 5.56
C ILE A 5 2.46 3.86 6.69
N MET A 6 1.50 4.79 6.71
CA MET A 6 0.47 4.85 7.76
C MET A 6 -0.44 3.62 7.78
N ASN A 7 -0.66 2.97 6.63
CA ASN A 7 -1.34 1.66 6.58
C ASN A 7 -0.66 0.57 7.43
N GLY A 8 0.64 0.69 7.71
CA GLY A 8 1.37 -0.23 8.59
C GLY A 8 1.43 0.29 10.03
N ILE A 9 1.59 1.60 10.21
CA ILE A 9 1.71 2.24 11.52
C ILE A 9 0.39 2.21 12.28
N ASP A 10 -0.68 2.76 11.69
CA ASP A 10 -1.95 2.97 12.39
C ASP A 10 -2.53 1.69 12.99
N PRO A 11 -2.51 0.52 12.32
CA PRO A 11 -2.98 -0.72 12.93
C PRO A 11 -2.20 -1.13 14.18
N VAL A 12 -0.89 -0.91 14.22
CA VAL A 12 -0.06 -1.19 15.41
C VAL A 12 -0.42 -0.21 16.54
N VAL A 13 -0.60 1.07 16.19
CA VAL A 13 -1.00 2.11 17.15
C VAL A 13 -2.38 1.80 17.75
N VAL A 14 -3.37 1.43 16.91
CA VAL A 14 -4.71 1.02 17.34
C VAL A 14 -4.65 -0.25 18.20
N ALA A 15 -3.93 -1.29 17.74
CA ALA A 15 -3.85 -2.57 18.44
C ALA A 15 -3.20 -2.45 19.81
N THR A 16 -2.29 -1.49 20.00
CA THR A 16 -1.64 -1.21 21.29
C THR A 16 -2.38 -0.18 22.15
N GLY A 17 -3.55 0.30 21.69
CA GLY A 17 -4.40 1.24 22.45
C GLY A 17 -3.86 2.67 22.51
N ASN A 18 -3.03 3.07 21.55
CA ASN A 18 -2.48 4.41 21.41
C ASN A 18 -3.35 5.29 20.48
N ASP A 19 -3.12 6.60 20.51
CA ASP A 19 -3.85 7.56 19.68
C ASP A 19 -3.25 7.68 18.28
N TRP A 20 -3.87 7.06 17.28
CA TRP A 20 -3.40 7.13 15.89
C TRP A 20 -3.51 8.53 15.28
N ARG A 21 -4.44 9.39 15.75
CA ARG A 21 -4.59 10.74 15.21
C ARG A 21 -3.39 11.60 15.59
N ALA A 22 -2.85 11.42 16.80
CA ALA A 22 -1.64 12.10 17.24
C ALA A 22 -0.42 11.71 16.39
N ILE A 23 -0.31 10.42 16.05
CA ILE A 23 0.78 9.92 15.20
C ILE A 23 0.62 10.40 13.76
N GLU A 24 -0.57 10.30 13.17
CA GLU A 24 -0.88 10.81 11.82
C GLU A 24 -0.58 12.32 11.70
N ALA A 25 -1.04 13.12 12.65
CA ALA A 25 -0.79 14.56 12.67
C ALA A 25 0.72 14.87 12.75
N GLY A 26 1.44 14.21 13.64
CA GLY A 26 2.90 14.35 13.76
C GLY A 26 3.64 13.94 12.50
N ALA A 27 3.28 12.80 11.92
CA ALA A 27 3.85 12.26 10.69
C ALA A 27 3.69 13.24 9.52
N HIS A 28 2.45 13.67 9.27
CA HIS A 28 2.13 14.50 8.12
C HIS A 28 2.61 15.95 8.29
N ALA A 29 2.69 16.46 9.52
CA ALA A 29 3.35 17.75 9.78
C ALA A 29 4.87 17.65 9.56
N PHE A 30 5.51 16.59 10.05
CA PHE A 30 6.94 16.36 9.88
C PHE A 30 7.35 16.18 8.42
N ALA A 31 6.47 15.62 7.60
CA ALA A 31 6.65 15.51 6.15
C ALA A 31 6.79 16.87 5.43
N VAL A 32 6.49 17.99 6.09
CA VAL A 32 6.62 19.37 5.57
C VAL A 32 7.79 20.12 6.22
N LYS A 33 8.63 19.48 7.05
CA LYS A 33 9.72 20.15 7.79
C LYS A 33 10.70 20.96 6.90
N GLY A 34 10.81 20.59 5.63
CA GLY A 34 11.62 21.29 4.62
C GLY A 34 10.88 22.36 3.80
N GLY A 35 9.69 22.81 4.24
CA GLY A 35 8.88 23.83 3.55
C GLY A 35 8.00 23.30 2.41
N ARG A 36 8.10 22.01 2.08
CA ARG A 36 7.27 21.32 1.09
C ARG A 36 6.95 19.91 1.56
N TYR A 37 5.71 19.49 1.38
CA TYR A 37 5.29 18.12 1.68
C TYR A 37 6.06 17.13 0.80
N THR A 38 6.75 16.18 1.44
CA THR A 38 7.58 15.17 0.77
C THR A 38 7.43 13.78 1.42
N SER A 39 8.14 12.78 0.87
CA SER A 39 8.23 11.45 1.44
C SER A 39 8.85 11.47 2.84
N LEU A 40 8.30 10.67 3.76
CA LEU A 40 8.91 10.41 5.07
C LEU A 40 10.06 9.40 5.00
N THR A 41 10.10 8.53 3.97
CA THR A 41 11.23 7.62 3.77
C THR A 41 12.20 8.14 2.72
N THR A 42 13.45 7.71 2.84
CA THR A 42 14.42 7.69 1.74
C THR A 42 14.69 6.25 1.33
N TRP A 43 14.91 6.07 0.02
CA TRP A 43 15.38 4.81 -0.55
C TRP A 43 16.59 5.12 -1.42
N GLU A 44 17.68 4.43 -1.16
CA GLU A 44 18.96 4.65 -1.83
C GLU A 44 19.66 3.33 -2.09
N ARG A 45 20.72 3.38 -2.90
CA ARG A 45 21.59 2.24 -3.16
C ARG A 45 22.92 2.49 -2.46
N ASP A 46 23.34 1.56 -1.62
CA ASP A 46 24.65 1.67 -0.96
C ASP A 46 25.81 1.40 -1.95
N ARG A 47 27.05 1.40 -1.43
CA ARG A 47 28.26 1.17 -2.22
C ARG A 47 28.37 -0.25 -2.78
N GLU A 48 27.71 -1.22 -2.17
CA GLU A 48 27.72 -2.63 -2.56
C GLU A 48 26.58 -2.95 -3.56
N GLY A 49 25.65 -2.01 -3.75
CA GLY A 49 24.53 -2.16 -4.66
C GLY A 49 23.24 -2.58 -3.96
N ASN A 50 23.21 -2.67 -2.63
CA ASN A 50 22.03 -3.06 -1.87
C ASN A 50 21.03 -1.89 -1.78
N LEU A 51 19.74 -2.22 -1.77
CA LEU A 51 18.68 -1.24 -1.53
C LEU A 51 18.59 -0.95 -0.02
N VAL A 52 18.79 0.31 0.36
CA VAL A 52 18.72 0.79 1.74
C VAL A 52 17.52 1.72 1.89
N GLY A 53 16.65 1.42 2.85
CA GLY A 53 15.49 2.24 3.21
C GLY A 53 15.67 2.86 4.57
N THR A 54 15.32 4.14 4.71
CA THR A 54 15.29 4.82 6.02
C THR A 54 13.93 5.48 6.23
N LEU A 55 13.48 5.55 7.49
CA LEU A 55 12.26 6.24 7.89
C LEU A 55 12.52 6.96 9.21
N GLU A 56 12.29 8.27 9.23
CA GLU A 56 12.34 9.10 10.43
C GLU A 56 11.03 9.86 10.57
N MET A 57 10.40 9.79 11.74
CA MET A 57 9.18 10.53 12.03
C MET A 57 8.91 10.63 13.55
N PRO A 58 8.12 11.62 14.00
CA PRO A 58 7.66 11.69 15.38
C PRO A 58 6.82 10.45 15.75
N MET A 59 7.10 9.86 16.90
CA MET A 59 6.43 8.63 17.36
C MET A 59 6.10 8.70 18.86
N ALA A 60 5.15 9.56 19.21
CA ALA A 60 4.72 9.77 20.59
C ALA A 60 3.78 8.65 21.06
N LEU A 61 4.35 7.45 21.32
CA LEU A 61 3.63 6.29 21.84
C LEU A 61 3.84 6.10 23.34
N GLY A 62 2.95 5.34 23.98
CA GLY A 62 3.03 5.01 25.39
C GLY A 62 2.75 3.54 25.68
N LEU A 63 3.36 3.03 26.75
CA LEU A 63 3.02 1.74 27.38
C LEU A 63 2.11 1.91 28.61
N VAL A 64 1.92 3.16 29.06
CA VAL A 64 1.18 3.52 30.27
C VAL A 64 0.29 4.71 29.96
N GLY A 65 -0.97 4.64 30.37
CA GLY A 65 -1.95 5.73 30.22
C GLY A 65 -2.91 5.54 29.04
N GLY A 66 -4.08 6.18 29.11
CA GLY A 66 -5.15 6.00 28.12
C GLY A 66 -5.66 4.56 28.02
N ALA A 67 -5.98 4.13 26.80
CA ALA A 67 -6.53 2.79 26.53
C ALA A 67 -5.49 1.66 26.64
N THR A 68 -4.19 1.98 26.61
CA THR A 68 -3.08 1.00 26.66
C THR A 68 -3.14 0.07 27.88
N LYS A 69 -3.60 0.58 29.02
CA LYS A 69 -3.77 -0.17 30.28
C LYS A 69 -5.20 -0.56 30.61
N THR A 70 -6.21 -0.04 29.92
CA THR A 70 -7.61 -0.33 30.25
C THR A 70 -8.26 -1.30 29.27
N HIS A 71 -7.79 -1.35 28.01
CA HIS A 71 -8.33 -2.23 26.99
C HIS A 71 -7.63 -3.61 27.04
N PRO A 72 -8.35 -4.72 27.33
CA PRO A 72 -7.71 -6.04 27.50
C PRO A 72 -6.94 -6.53 26.28
N LEU A 73 -7.43 -6.24 25.06
CA LEU A 73 -6.71 -6.61 23.83
C LEU A 73 -5.45 -5.76 23.60
N ALA A 74 -5.41 -4.51 24.07
CA ALA A 74 -4.22 -3.68 23.95
C ALA A 74 -3.11 -4.22 24.86
N GLN A 75 -3.46 -4.61 26.09
CA GLN A 75 -2.54 -5.30 27.00
C GLN A 75 -2.07 -6.65 26.43
N ALA A 76 -2.95 -7.39 25.76
CA ALA A 76 -2.57 -8.63 25.10
C ALA A 76 -1.58 -8.38 23.95
N ALA A 77 -1.83 -7.37 23.10
CA ALA A 77 -0.94 -6.99 22.01
C ALA A 77 0.45 -6.58 22.53
N LEU A 78 0.52 -5.75 23.57
CA LEU A 78 1.79 -5.36 24.20
C LEU A 78 2.54 -6.56 24.80
N ARG A 79 1.85 -7.52 25.42
CA ARG A 79 2.45 -8.77 25.92
C ARG A 79 2.98 -9.67 24.81
N ILE A 80 2.32 -9.70 23.65
CA ILE A 80 2.78 -10.44 22.47
C ILE A 80 4.05 -9.79 21.91
N LEU A 81 4.07 -8.45 21.82
CA LEU A 81 5.21 -7.68 21.32
C LEU A 81 6.43 -7.75 22.25
N LYS A 82 6.23 -7.94 23.56
CA LYS A 82 7.29 -8.01 24.58
C LYS A 82 8.22 -6.80 24.59
N VAL A 83 7.67 -5.62 24.30
CA VAL A 83 8.38 -4.34 24.44
C VAL A 83 8.39 -3.92 25.91
N GLU A 84 9.54 -3.44 26.38
CA GLU A 84 9.74 -2.97 27.75
C GLU A 84 9.63 -1.46 27.86
N THR A 85 9.88 -0.74 26.75
CA THR A 85 9.86 0.71 26.70
C THR A 85 8.96 1.26 25.58
N ALA A 86 8.47 2.50 25.78
CA ALA A 86 7.71 3.19 24.73
C ALA A 86 8.58 3.47 23.48
N GLN A 87 9.89 3.61 23.69
CA GLN A 87 10.87 3.78 22.62
C GLN A 87 10.99 2.52 21.75
N GLU A 88 11.06 1.34 22.37
CA GLU A 88 11.03 0.07 21.61
C GLU A 88 9.73 -0.10 20.82
N LEU A 89 8.58 0.26 21.42
CA LEU A 89 7.30 0.25 20.69
C LEU A 89 7.35 1.20 19.49
N ALA A 90 7.92 2.39 19.66
CA ALA A 90 8.10 3.36 18.57
C ALA A 90 8.99 2.81 17.45
N GLU A 91 10.13 2.21 17.79
CA GLU A 91 11.06 1.63 16.81
C GLU A 91 10.44 0.48 16.02
N VAL A 92 9.74 -0.44 16.70
CA VAL A 92 9.00 -1.53 16.03
C VAL A 92 7.93 -0.96 15.10
N THR A 93 7.17 0.05 15.56
CA THR A 93 6.10 0.67 14.77
C THR A 93 6.65 1.37 13.52
N VAL A 94 7.75 2.11 13.64
CA VAL A 94 8.44 2.75 12.51
C VAL A 94 8.98 1.69 11.55
N ALA A 95 9.57 0.60 12.04
CA ALA A 95 10.06 -0.49 11.20
C ALA A 95 8.93 -1.15 10.39
N VAL A 96 7.74 -1.35 10.99
CA VAL A 96 6.53 -1.82 10.29
C VAL A 96 6.11 -0.83 9.20
N GLY A 97 6.15 0.47 9.48
CA GLY A 97 5.87 1.52 8.50
C GLY A 97 6.81 1.47 7.29
N LEU A 98 8.11 1.30 7.53
CA LEU A 98 9.12 1.17 6.47
C LEU A 98 8.91 -0.11 5.65
N ALA A 99 8.62 -1.24 6.30
CA ALA A 99 8.33 -2.51 5.63
C ALA A 99 7.07 -2.42 4.75
N GLN A 100 6.01 -1.78 5.25
CA GLN A 100 4.77 -1.57 4.50
C GLN A 100 5.01 -0.66 3.27
N ASN A 101 5.86 0.36 3.41
CA ASN A 101 6.27 1.20 2.29
C ASN A 101 7.08 0.43 1.25
N MET A 102 8.05 -0.38 1.68
CA MET A 102 8.84 -1.23 0.78
C MET A 102 7.93 -2.18 0.00
N ALA A 103 6.98 -2.84 0.68
CA ALA A 103 6.04 -3.75 0.04
C ALA A 103 5.20 -3.02 -1.01
N ALA A 104 4.69 -1.82 -0.70
CA ALA A 104 3.92 -1.00 -1.63
C ALA A 104 4.76 -0.55 -2.84
N LEU A 105 5.99 -0.08 -2.63
CA LEU A 105 6.87 0.34 -3.72
C LEU A 105 7.26 -0.84 -4.62
N ARG A 106 7.62 -1.98 -4.03
CA ARG A 106 7.94 -3.21 -4.78
C ARG A 106 6.74 -3.69 -5.58
N ALA A 107 5.56 -3.68 -4.98
CA ALA A 107 4.31 -4.04 -5.62
C ALA A 107 4.01 -3.14 -6.84
N LEU A 108 4.24 -1.83 -6.73
CA LEU A 108 4.01 -0.87 -7.82
C LEU A 108 5.10 -0.91 -8.90
N ALA A 109 6.35 -1.19 -8.52
CA ALA A 109 7.49 -1.26 -9.42
C ALA A 109 7.59 -2.61 -10.17
N THR A 110 6.86 -3.63 -9.75
CA THR A 110 6.87 -4.96 -10.41
C THR A 110 5.68 -5.13 -11.35
N GLU A 111 5.94 -5.72 -12.53
CA GLU A 111 4.93 -5.91 -13.58
C GLU A 111 3.71 -6.73 -13.16
N GLY A 112 3.81 -7.56 -12.12
CA GLY A 112 2.76 -8.48 -11.73
C GLY A 112 1.42 -7.79 -11.41
N ILE A 113 1.47 -6.66 -10.70
CA ILE A 113 0.25 -5.89 -10.38
C ILE A 113 -0.24 -5.11 -11.60
N GLN A 114 0.67 -4.54 -12.39
CA GLN A 114 0.31 -3.88 -13.64
C GLN A 114 -0.38 -4.85 -14.60
N ARG A 115 0.11 -6.09 -14.75
CA ARG A 115 -0.55 -7.14 -15.56
C ARG A 115 -1.94 -7.49 -15.04
N GLY A 116 -2.11 -7.64 -13.72
CA GLY A 116 -3.43 -7.90 -13.12
C GLY A 116 -4.43 -6.75 -13.37
N HIS A 117 -3.98 -5.50 -13.20
CA HIS A 117 -4.78 -4.31 -13.50
C HIS A 117 -5.09 -4.19 -15.00
N MET A 118 -4.13 -4.52 -15.88
CA MET A 118 -4.34 -4.51 -17.33
C MET A 118 -5.29 -5.60 -17.79
N ALA A 119 -5.25 -6.79 -17.17
CA ALA A 119 -6.23 -7.83 -17.42
C ALA A 119 -7.65 -7.39 -17.02
N LEU A 120 -7.80 -6.79 -15.82
CA LEU A 120 -9.08 -6.23 -15.39
C LEU A 120 -9.53 -5.06 -16.28
N HIS A 121 -8.60 -4.20 -16.70
CA HIS A 121 -8.88 -3.09 -17.59
C HIS A 121 -9.36 -3.58 -18.97
N ALA A 122 -8.69 -4.56 -19.56
CA ALA A 122 -9.10 -5.17 -20.82
C ALA A 122 -10.49 -5.80 -20.74
N ARG A 123 -10.81 -6.48 -19.62
CA ARG A 123 -12.17 -6.99 -19.36
C ARG A 123 -13.20 -5.88 -19.26
N ASN A 124 -12.91 -4.79 -18.56
CA ASN A 124 -13.81 -3.64 -18.46
C ASN A 124 -14.04 -2.99 -19.82
N ILE A 125 -13.01 -2.89 -20.65
CA ILE A 125 -13.11 -2.37 -22.02
C ILE A 125 -13.94 -3.31 -22.92
N ALA A 126 -13.77 -4.63 -22.78
CA ALA A 126 -14.61 -5.61 -23.47
C ALA A 126 -16.09 -5.49 -23.06
N ILE A 127 -16.38 -5.34 -21.76
CA ILE A 127 -17.74 -5.09 -21.25
C ILE A 127 -18.31 -3.80 -21.82
N LEU A 128 -17.53 -2.71 -21.84
CA LEU A 128 -17.96 -1.42 -22.39
C LEU A 128 -18.25 -1.48 -23.90
N ALA A 129 -17.56 -2.37 -24.62
CA ALA A 129 -17.82 -2.66 -26.03
C ALA A 129 -19.07 -3.52 -26.26
N GLY A 130 -19.69 -4.07 -25.20
CA GLY A 130 -20.91 -4.88 -25.27
C GLY A 130 -20.68 -6.39 -25.30
N ALA A 131 -19.52 -6.86 -24.84
CA ALA A 131 -19.25 -8.29 -24.68
C ALA A 131 -19.97 -8.85 -23.45
N GLU A 132 -20.57 -10.03 -23.56
CA GLU A 132 -21.32 -10.70 -22.49
C GLU A 132 -20.80 -12.12 -22.22
N GLY A 133 -20.91 -12.58 -20.97
CA GLY A 133 -20.57 -13.94 -20.58
C GLY A 133 -19.15 -14.36 -21.00
N ALA A 134 -19.05 -15.40 -21.84
CA ALA A 134 -17.77 -15.94 -22.32
C ALA A 134 -17.03 -15.00 -23.30
N GLU A 135 -17.74 -14.06 -23.93
CA GLU A 135 -17.15 -13.11 -24.89
C GLU A 135 -16.17 -12.16 -24.20
N ILE A 136 -16.42 -11.82 -22.93
CA ILE A 136 -15.61 -10.87 -22.15
C ILE A 136 -14.15 -11.34 -22.06
N GLU A 137 -13.94 -12.62 -21.72
CA GLU A 137 -12.59 -13.18 -21.60
C GLU A 137 -11.94 -13.36 -22.98
N ALA A 138 -12.70 -13.75 -24.00
CA ALA A 138 -12.18 -13.91 -25.36
C ALA A 138 -11.67 -12.58 -25.94
N VAL A 139 -12.49 -11.52 -25.83
CA VAL A 139 -12.13 -10.17 -26.29
C VAL A 139 -11.01 -9.57 -25.45
N ALA A 140 -11.07 -9.68 -24.11
CA ALA A 140 -10.02 -9.18 -23.24
C ALA A 140 -8.65 -9.82 -23.54
N LYS A 141 -8.62 -11.12 -23.84
CA LYS A 141 -7.39 -11.84 -24.21
C LYS A 141 -6.83 -11.35 -25.55
N GLN A 142 -7.68 -11.11 -26.55
CA GLN A 142 -7.25 -10.55 -27.83
C GLN A 142 -6.70 -9.13 -27.69
N LEU A 143 -7.36 -8.26 -26.92
CA LEU A 143 -6.90 -6.91 -26.65
C LEU A 143 -5.54 -6.89 -25.94
N ALA A 144 -5.38 -7.74 -24.92
CA ALA A 144 -4.13 -7.87 -24.17
C ALA A 144 -2.99 -8.37 -25.06
N ALA A 145 -3.24 -9.37 -25.93
CA ALA A 145 -2.26 -9.92 -26.86
C ALA A 145 -1.85 -8.91 -27.95
N ALA A 146 -2.80 -8.08 -28.41
CA ALA A 146 -2.54 -7.02 -29.39
C ALA A 146 -1.86 -5.78 -28.77
N HIS A 147 -1.77 -5.70 -27.44
CA HIS A 147 -1.37 -4.49 -26.71
C HIS A 147 -2.16 -3.23 -27.11
N ASP A 148 -3.42 -3.41 -27.53
CA ASP A 148 -4.31 -2.34 -28.00
C ASP A 148 -5.64 -2.40 -27.23
N VAL A 149 -5.64 -1.85 -26.01
CA VAL A 149 -6.77 -1.88 -25.09
C VAL A 149 -7.63 -0.61 -25.26
N ARG A 150 -8.31 -0.50 -26.41
CA ARG A 150 -9.24 0.58 -26.74
C ARG A 150 -10.63 0.04 -27.03
N VAL A 151 -11.66 0.86 -26.75
CA VAL A 151 -13.08 0.47 -26.95
C VAL A 151 -13.37 0.14 -28.42
N ASP A 152 -12.82 0.91 -29.36
CA ASP A 152 -13.04 0.66 -30.79
C ASP A 152 -12.43 -0.68 -31.23
N ARG A 153 -11.20 -0.98 -30.78
CA ARG A 153 -10.57 -2.28 -31.03
C ARG A 153 -11.34 -3.42 -30.37
N ALA A 154 -11.90 -3.19 -29.19
CA ALA A 154 -12.73 -4.19 -28.51
C ALA A 154 -14.04 -4.49 -29.25
N ARG A 155 -14.65 -3.49 -29.90
CA ARG A 155 -15.80 -3.68 -30.78
C ARG A 155 -15.43 -4.48 -32.03
N GLU A 156 -14.30 -4.18 -32.65
CA GLU A 156 -13.78 -4.96 -33.79
C GLU A 156 -13.57 -6.44 -33.41
N CYS A 157 -12.88 -6.70 -32.30
CA CYS A 157 -12.65 -8.05 -31.79
C CYS A 157 -13.96 -8.77 -31.46
N LEU A 158 -14.95 -8.08 -30.89
CA LEU A 158 -16.26 -8.65 -30.57
C LEU A 158 -17.05 -9.01 -31.84
N ASP A 159 -17.02 -8.13 -32.84
CA ASP A 159 -17.64 -8.37 -34.14
C ASP A 159 -17.00 -9.56 -34.87
N GLU A 160 -15.67 -9.66 -34.85
CA GLU A 160 -14.93 -10.80 -35.38
C GLU A 160 -15.34 -12.11 -34.69
N LEU A 161 -15.46 -12.08 -33.35
CA LEU A 161 -15.85 -13.22 -32.54
C LEU A 161 -17.29 -13.71 -32.84
N ARG A 162 -18.22 -12.78 -33.11
CA ARG A 162 -19.64 -13.10 -33.38
C ARG A 162 -19.94 -13.47 -34.84
N ARG A 163 -19.05 -13.14 -35.78
CA ARG A 163 -19.17 -13.50 -37.20
C ARG A 163 -18.63 -14.89 -37.52
N GLY A 164 -17.79 -15.45 -36.64
CA GLY A 164 -17.34 -16.85 -36.67
C GLY A 164 -18.30 -17.76 -35.90
#